data_AF-A0A1I1M8N9-F1
#
_entry.id   AF-A0A1I1M8N9-F1
#
_cell.length_a   1.000
_cell.length_b   1.000
_cell.length_c   1.000
_cell.angle_alpha   90.00
_cell.angle_beta   90.00
_cell.angle_gamma   90.00
#
_symmetry.space_group_name_H-M   'P 1'
#
loop_
_entity.id
_entity.type
_entity.pdbx_description
1 polymer ?
#
loop_
_entity_poly.entity_id
_entity_poly.type
_entity_poly.pdbx_seq_one_letter_code
_entity_poly.pdbx_strand_id
1 'polypeptide(L)'
;MNIKPFVSQQGLGIAKITMLNPFHYEIHFNNRKVTKTNMDEAYDYIKGKDLLKKSYIVRERLPLAEIDGCPIDIRVITQKEHSSWKVTEKIVKVAGKDFFITNAAQKLLNLDQAIQSPNLSISNNEQLEYEIDRICIYASKLFEENHPDIHIIGFDIGISPQGDIWIFEGNYKPNLAMFFGLEEKDTYIYKEDHQEANKAY
;
A
#
# COMPACT_ATOMS: atom_id res chain seq x y z
N MET A 1 11.35 4.59 11.70
CA MET A 1 11.22 5.15 10.34
C MET A 1 11.32 4.06 9.29
N ASN A 2 10.63 4.21 8.17
CA ASN A 2 10.77 3.35 7.00
C ASN A 2 11.62 4.07 5.96
N ILE A 3 12.55 3.36 5.32
CA ILE A 3 13.31 3.86 4.18
C ILE A 3 12.88 3.06 2.95
N LYS A 4 12.29 3.73 1.96
CA LYS A 4 11.81 3.14 0.70
C LYS A 4 12.62 3.71 -0.47
N PRO A 5 13.04 2.90 -1.47
CA PRO A 5 13.64 3.45 -2.67
C PRO A 5 12.67 4.40 -3.39
N PHE A 6 13.20 5.49 -3.95
CA PHE A 6 12.44 6.51 -4.68
C PHE A 6 11.65 5.92 -5.86
N VAL A 7 12.24 4.92 -6.53
CA VAL A 7 11.56 4.07 -7.51
C VAL A 7 11.65 2.63 -7.01
N SER A 8 10.56 2.12 -6.43
CA SER A 8 10.42 0.71 -6.07
C SER A 8 9.06 0.21 -6.50
N GLN A 9 9.03 -0.89 -7.26
CA GLN A 9 7.84 -1.71 -7.41
C GLN A 9 7.86 -2.82 -6.36
N GLN A 10 6.68 -3.26 -5.90
CA GLN A 10 6.50 -4.47 -5.07
C GLN A 10 7.18 -4.43 -3.68
N GLY A 11 7.60 -3.26 -3.19
CA GLY A 11 8.22 -3.13 -1.85
C GLY A 11 9.65 -3.68 -1.75
N LEU A 12 10.27 -3.97 -2.89
CA LEU A 12 11.66 -4.39 -2.94
C LEU A 12 12.57 -3.26 -2.41
N GLY A 13 13.47 -3.62 -1.50
CA GLY A 13 14.47 -2.69 -0.97
C GLY A 13 13.98 -1.81 0.19
N ILE A 14 12.80 -2.05 0.76
CA ILE A 14 12.33 -1.32 1.95
C ILE A 14 13.05 -1.84 3.20
N ALA A 15 13.64 -0.92 3.97
CA ALA A 15 14.20 -1.20 5.30
C ALA A 15 13.41 -0.43 6.36
N LYS A 16 13.07 -1.09 7.47
CA LYS A 16 12.56 -0.44 8.68
C LYS A 16 13.70 -0.26 9.66
N ILE A 17 13.85 0.94 10.20
CA ILE A 17 14.77 1.24 11.30
C ILE A 17 13.96 1.66 12.51
N THR A 18 14.21 0.98 13.62
CA THR A 18 13.63 1.26 14.94
C THR A 18 14.76 1.60 15.90
N MET A 19 14.76 2.78 16.50
CA MET A 19 15.64 3.07 17.64
C MET A 19 15.02 2.41 18.87
N LEU A 20 15.67 1.37 19.40
CA LEU A 20 15.23 0.67 20.61
C LEU A 20 15.63 1.46 21.86
N ASN A 21 16.84 2.03 21.82
CA ASN A 21 17.38 2.97 22.81
C ASN A 21 18.52 3.77 22.12
N PRO A 22 19.13 4.77 22.78
CA PRO A 22 20.16 5.62 22.18
C PRO A 22 21.38 4.88 21.62
N PHE A 23 21.60 3.62 22.01
CA PHE A 23 22.72 2.79 21.62
C PHE A 23 22.30 1.56 20.81
N HIS A 24 21.03 1.42 20.43
CA HIS A 24 20.58 0.23 19.73
C HIS A 24 19.53 0.57 18.66
N TYR A 25 19.86 0.23 17.43
CA TYR A 25 19.01 0.39 16.24
C TYR A 25 18.70 -0.97 15.66
N GLU A 26 17.42 -1.35 15.65
CA GLU A 26 16.96 -2.53 14.93
C GLU A 26 16.68 -2.15 13.48
N ILE A 27 17.29 -2.90 12.56
CA ILE A 27 17.06 -2.80 11.12
C ILE A 27 16.36 -4.07 10.68
N HIS A 28 15.11 -3.92 10.23
CA HIS A 28 14.34 -4.99 9.63
C HIS A 28 14.36 -4.83 8.11
N PHE A 29 14.89 -5.83 7.42
CA PHE A 29 14.93 -5.90 5.96
C PHE A 29 14.41 -7.26 5.50
N ASN A 30 13.38 -7.27 4.65
CA ASN A 30 12.63 -8.47 4.28
C ASN A 30 12.15 -9.25 5.53
N ASN A 31 12.60 -10.48 5.73
CA ASN A 31 12.29 -11.33 6.89
C ASN A 31 13.45 -11.41 7.91
N ARG A 32 14.43 -10.51 7.82
CA ARG A 32 15.62 -10.52 8.69
C ARG A 32 15.67 -9.26 9.54
N LYS A 33 15.98 -9.45 10.82
CA LYS A 33 16.25 -8.37 11.77
C LYS A 33 17.73 -8.39 12.15
N VAL A 34 18.35 -7.22 12.19
CA VAL A 34 19.72 -7.01 12.64
C VAL A 34 19.73 -5.82 13.60
N THR A 35 20.46 -5.93 14.70
CA THR A 35 20.64 -4.83 15.66
C THR A 35 22.03 -4.22 15.50
N LYS A 36 22.11 -2.89 15.49
CA LYS A 36 23.34 -2.10 15.43
C LYS A 36 23.49 -1.21 16.66
N THR A 37 24.72 -0.98 17.10
CA THR A 37 25.01 -0.32 18.37
C THR A 37 25.07 1.20 18.31
N ASN A 38 24.99 1.77 17.11
CA ASN A 38 24.92 3.21 16.88
C ASN A 38 24.37 3.51 15.47
N MET A 39 24.12 4.79 15.21
CA MET A 39 23.57 5.26 13.95
C MET A 39 24.55 5.09 12.77
N ASP A 40 25.85 5.21 13.01
CA ASP A 40 26.87 5.07 11.95
C ASP A 40 26.93 3.63 11.43
N GLU A 41 26.94 2.65 12.33
CA GLU A 41 26.85 1.22 11.97
C GLU A 41 25.52 0.88 11.27
N ALA A 42 24.43 1.52 11.67
CA ALA A 42 23.14 1.35 11.02
C ALA A 42 23.17 1.91 9.59
N TYR A 43 23.74 3.11 9.42
CA TYR A 43 23.92 3.75 8.13
C TYR A 43 24.84 2.92 7.22
N ASP A 44 25.99 2.46 7.71
CA ASP A 44 26.94 1.65 6.95
C ASP A 44 26.34 0.30 6.55
N TYR A 45 25.55 -0.32 7.42
CA TYR A 45 24.83 -1.54 7.08
C TYR A 45 23.86 -1.34 5.91
N ILE A 46 23.12 -0.23 5.91
CA ILE A 46 22.17 0.10 4.83
C ILE A 46 22.91 0.45 3.54
N LYS A 47 23.96 1.26 3.65
CA LYS A 47 24.83 1.65 2.52
C LYS A 47 25.48 0.44 1.86
N GLY A 48 26.01 -0.49 2.65
CA GLY A 48 26.70 -1.70 2.18
C GLY A 48 25.80 -2.76 1.56
N LYS A 49 24.47 -2.63 1.68
CA LYS A 49 23.49 -3.51 1.00
C LYS A 49 23.08 -2.99 -0.38
N ASP A 50 23.82 -2.04 -0.94
CA ASP A 50 23.49 -1.36 -2.20
C ASP A 50 22.12 -0.68 -2.20
N LEU A 51 21.54 -0.49 -1.01
CA LEU A 51 20.27 0.21 -0.88
C LEU A 51 20.48 1.66 -1.31
N LEU A 52 21.46 2.37 -0.77
CA LEU A 52 21.68 3.79 -1.10
C LEU A 52 22.28 4.08 -2.50
N LYS A 53 22.47 3.08 -3.39
CA LYS A 53 22.89 3.33 -4.78
C LYS A 53 21.79 3.97 -5.64
N LYS A 54 20.55 4.01 -5.13
CA LYS A 54 19.41 4.74 -5.70
C LYS A 54 18.96 5.82 -4.73
N SER A 55 18.19 6.81 -5.19
CA SER A 55 17.53 7.76 -4.28
C SER A 55 16.55 7.01 -3.38
N TYR A 56 16.48 7.35 -2.09
CA TYR A 56 15.54 6.77 -1.10
C TYR A 56 14.74 7.88 -0.43
N ILE A 57 13.52 7.57 -0.04
CA ILE A 57 12.65 8.43 0.76
C ILE A 57 12.58 7.84 2.16
N VAL A 58 12.84 8.69 3.16
CA VAL A 58 12.57 8.39 4.56
C VAL A 58 11.14 8.81 4.86
N ARG A 59 10.33 7.87 5.34
CA ARG A 59 8.95 8.13 5.76
C ARG A 59 8.75 7.69 7.20
N GLU A 60 7.98 8.46 7.94
CA GLU A 60 7.48 8.02 9.23
C GLU A 60 6.63 6.76 9.05
N ARG A 61 6.73 5.83 10.00
CA ARG A 61 5.89 4.63 9.97
C ARG A 61 4.57 5.00 10.64
N LEU A 62 3.50 4.97 9.86
CA LEU A 62 2.15 5.07 10.38
C LEU A 62 1.76 3.73 11.03
N PRO A 63 1.18 3.75 12.25
CA PRO A 63 0.57 2.56 12.82
C PRO A 63 -0.63 2.17 11.95
N LEU A 64 -0.67 0.92 11.50
CA LEU A 64 -1.77 0.41 10.69
C LEU A 64 -2.68 -0.45 11.54
N ALA A 65 -3.95 -0.48 11.15
CA ALA A 65 -4.88 -1.50 11.56
C ALA A 65 -4.32 -2.88 11.19
N GLU A 66 -4.73 -3.87 11.95
CA GLU A 66 -4.27 -5.24 11.84
C GLU A 66 -5.47 -6.18 11.81
N ILE A 67 -5.30 -7.31 11.12
CA ILE A 67 -6.16 -8.47 11.25
C ILE A 67 -5.27 -9.61 11.74
N ASP A 68 -5.66 -10.27 12.82
CA ASP A 68 -4.88 -11.36 13.43
C ASP A 68 -3.44 -10.93 13.79
N GLY A 69 -3.25 -9.67 14.20
CA GLY A 69 -1.94 -9.08 14.51
C GLY A 69 -1.04 -8.83 13.29
N CYS A 70 -1.61 -8.92 12.08
CA CYS A 70 -0.92 -8.67 10.83
C CYS A 70 -1.42 -7.35 10.21
N PRO A 71 -0.52 -6.39 9.90
CA PRO A 71 -0.89 -5.11 9.29
C PRO A 71 -1.66 -5.27 7.99
N ILE A 72 -2.65 -4.40 7.79
CA ILE A 72 -3.44 -4.33 6.56
C ILE A 72 -3.19 -3.03 5.79
N ASP A 73 -3.24 -3.12 4.46
CA ASP A 73 -3.48 -1.98 3.58
C ASP A 73 -4.60 -2.30 2.58
N ILE A 74 -5.12 -1.29 1.92
CA ILE A 74 -6.19 -1.42 0.93
C ILE A 74 -5.70 -0.90 -0.41
N ARG A 75 -5.73 -1.75 -1.43
CA ARG A 75 -5.62 -1.32 -2.82
C ARG A 75 -7.01 -0.92 -3.31
N VAL A 76 -7.15 0.34 -3.71
CA VAL A 76 -8.38 0.92 -4.27
C VAL A 76 -8.15 1.29 -5.72
N ILE A 77 -9.00 0.82 -6.63
CA ILE A 77 -8.98 1.21 -8.04
C ILE A 77 -10.07 2.26 -8.27
N THR A 78 -9.67 3.42 -8.78
CA THR A 78 -10.60 4.41 -9.32
C THR A 78 -10.49 4.43 -10.83
N GLN A 79 -11.63 4.56 -11.50
CA GLN A 79 -11.71 4.71 -12.96
C GLN A 79 -12.63 5.87 -13.31
N LYS A 80 -12.29 6.57 -14.38
CA LYS A 80 -13.08 7.66 -14.92
C LYS A 80 -14.03 7.09 -15.98
N GLU A 81 -15.31 7.12 -15.69
CA GLU A 81 -16.36 6.77 -16.64
C GLU A 81 -16.99 8.06 -17.18
N HIS A 82 -16.84 8.30 -18.48
CA HIS A 82 -17.17 9.57 -19.13
C HIS A 82 -16.47 10.77 -18.46
N SER A 83 -17.17 11.54 -17.63
CA SER A 83 -16.68 12.72 -16.92
C SER A 83 -16.58 12.52 -15.41
N SER A 84 -16.86 11.32 -14.90
CA SER A 84 -17.00 11.07 -13.47
C SER A 84 -16.08 9.95 -12.99
N TRP A 85 -15.26 10.26 -11.98
CA TRP A 85 -14.46 9.26 -11.27
C TRP A 85 -15.34 8.42 -10.35
N LYS A 86 -15.13 7.11 -10.38
CA LYS A 86 -15.78 6.12 -9.52
C LYS A 86 -14.74 5.19 -8.94
N VAL A 87 -14.99 4.69 -7.72
CA VAL A 87 -14.27 3.53 -7.21
C VAL A 87 -14.87 2.28 -7.83
N THR A 88 -14.04 1.44 -8.42
CA THR A 88 -14.50 0.23 -9.13
C THR A 88 -14.10 -1.04 -8.40
N GLU A 89 -12.98 -1.03 -7.67
CA GLU A 89 -12.55 -2.17 -6.87
C GLU A 89 -11.80 -1.76 -5.61
N LYS A 90 -11.90 -2.63 -4.59
CA LYS A 90 -11.20 -2.50 -3.31
C LYS A 90 -10.76 -3.89 -2.87
N ILE A 91 -9.50 -4.02 -2.49
CA ILE A 91 -8.95 -5.27 -1.96
C ILE A 91 -8.05 -4.97 -0.78
N VAL A 92 -8.24 -5.72 0.30
CA VAL A 92 -7.45 -5.60 1.52
C VAL A 92 -6.32 -6.62 1.45
N LYS A 93 -5.09 -6.13 1.59
CA LYS A 93 -3.86 -6.93 1.66
C LYS A 93 -3.48 -7.10 3.11
N VAL A 94 -3.60 -8.34 3.61
CA VAL A 94 -3.10 -8.70 4.94
C VAL A 94 -1.65 -9.15 4.81
N ALA A 95 -0.74 -8.46 5.49
CA ALA A 95 0.67 -8.82 5.51
C ALA A 95 0.89 -10.24 6.05
N GLY A 96 1.98 -10.89 5.63
CA GLY A 96 2.39 -12.14 6.24
C GLY A 96 2.84 -12.00 7.69
N LYS A 97 2.75 -13.09 8.46
CA LYS A 97 3.26 -13.11 9.84
C LYS A 97 4.73 -12.67 9.88
N ASP A 98 5.06 -11.77 10.82
CA ASP A 98 6.36 -11.11 10.98
C ASP A 98 6.77 -10.13 9.86
N PHE A 99 5.96 -9.93 8.81
CA PHE A 99 6.22 -8.90 7.80
C PHE A 99 5.66 -7.56 8.24
N PHE A 100 6.46 -6.51 8.09
CA PHE A 100 6.06 -5.14 8.41
C PHE A 100 5.58 -4.35 7.18
N ILE A 101 5.67 -4.96 6.00
CA ILE A 101 5.15 -4.49 4.71
C ILE A 101 4.15 -5.52 4.16
N THR A 102 3.11 -5.00 3.54
CA THR A 102 1.93 -5.69 2.97
C THR A 102 2.13 -6.11 1.52
N ASN A 103 3.25 -5.75 0.89
CA ASN A 103 3.55 -6.17 -0.48
C ASN A 103 3.85 -7.68 -0.60
N ALA A 104 4.17 -8.34 0.52
CA ALA A 104 4.13 -9.79 0.67
C ALA A 104 2.80 -10.20 1.32
N ALA A 105 1.68 -9.74 0.76
CA ALA A 105 0.36 -10.10 1.25
C ALA A 105 0.21 -11.62 1.22
N GLN A 106 -0.06 -12.22 2.37
CA GLN A 106 -0.34 -13.66 2.44
C GLN A 106 -1.82 -13.96 2.24
N LYS A 107 -2.67 -12.96 2.44
CA LYS A 107 -4.12 -13.06 2.29
C LYS A 107 -4.66 -11.80 1.63
N LEU A 108 -5.56 -12.02 0.68
CA LEU A 108 -6.37 -10.98 0.06
C LEU A 108 -7.80 -11.15 0.54
N LEU A 109 -8.45 -10.04 0.90
CA LEU A 109 -9.84 -10.00 1.34
C LEU A 109 -10.58 -8.90 0.59
N ASN A 110 -11.86 -9.11 0.33
CA ASN A 110 -12.74 -7.99 -0.01
C ASN A 110 -12.88 -7.07 1.21
N LEU A 111 -13.17 -5.78 0.99
CA LEU A 111 -13.26 -4.80 2.07
C LEU A 111 -14.29 -5.20 3.13
N ASP A 112 -15.47 -5.67 2.71
CA ASP A 112 -16.52 -6.15 3.63
C ASP A 112 -16.04 -7.29 4.53
N GLN A 113 -15.32 -8.26 3.95
CA GLN A 113 -14.77 -9.39 4.70
C GLN A 113 -13.74 -8.93 5.73
N ALA A 114 -12.94 -7.93 5.39
CA ALA A 114 -11.96 -7.35 6.31
C ALA A 114 -12.65 -6.57 7.44
N ILE A 115 -13.63 -5.72 7.12
CA ILE A 115 -14.41 -4.91 8.08
C ILE A 115 -15.17 -5.79 9.07
N GLN A 116 -15.71 -6.92 8.61
CA GLN A 116 -16.44 -7.89 9.43
C GLN A 116 -15.52 -8.86 10.20
N SER A 117 -14.21 -8.79 10.00
CA SER A 117 -13.26 -9.68 10.69
C SER A 117 -13.31 -9.42 12.21
N PRO A 118 -13.51 -10.47 13.04
CA PRO A 118 -13.62 -10.31 14.49
C PRO A 118 -12.31 -9.81 15.14
N ASN A 119 -11.19 -9.99 14.45
CA ASN A 119 -9.85 -9.60 14.92
C ASN A 119 -9.34 -8.33 14.22
N LEU A 120 -10.21 -7.56 13.56
CA LEU A 120 -9.86 -6.25 13.01
C LEU A 120 -9.62 -5.25 14.14
N SER A 121 -8.43 -4.65 14.17
CA SER A 121 -8.06 -3.68 15.20
C SER A 121 -8.46 -2.25 14.85
N ILE A 122 -9.72 -2.01 14.47
CA ILE A 122 -10.25 -0.66 14.18
C ILE A 122 -11.36 -0.33 15.16
N SER A 123 -11.25 0.85 15.79
CA SER A 123 -12.20 1.28 16.84
C SER A 123 -13.52 1.81 16.28
N ASN A 124 -13.53 2.35 15.06
CA ASN A 124 -14.72 2.83 14.36
C ASN A 124 -14.61 2.54 12.86
N ASN A 125 -15.54 1.75 12.32
CA ASN A 125 -15.56 1.34 10.92
C ASN A 125 -16.87 1.69 10.18
N GLU A 126 -17.84 2.34 10.84
CA GLU A 126 -19.21 2.50 10.33
C GLU A 126 -19.28 3.29 9.01
N GLN A 127 -18.33 4.19 8.78
CA GLN A 127 -18.24 5.02 7.56
C GLN A 127 -16.95 4.80 6.79
N LEU A 128 -16.15 3.81 7.17
CA LEU A 128 -14.78 3.65 6.65
C LEU A 128 -14.76 3.51 5.13
N GLU A 129 -15.66 2.70 4.57
CA GLU A 129 -15.75 2.50 3.13
C GLU A 129 -16.14 3.80 2.39
N TYR A 130 -17.15 4.51 2.88
CA TYR A 130 -17.59 5.78 2.31
C TYR A 130 -16.46 6.83 2.31
N GLU A 131 -15.74 6.91 3.43
CA GLU A 131 -14.64 7.84 3.61
C GLU A 131 -13.45 7.52 2.69
N ILE A 132 -13.12 6.22 2.53
CA ILE A 132 -12.11 5.75 1.56
C ILE A 132 -12.51 6.17 0.15
N ASP A 133 -13.75 5.93 -0.25
CA ASP A 133 -14.23 6.23 -1.60
C ASP A 133 -14.17 7.74 -1.88
N ARG A 134 -14.65 8.54 -0.94
CA ARG A 134 -14.62 10.00 -1.02
C ARG A 134 -13.20 10.52 -1.19
N ILE A 135 -12.25 10.04 -0.37
CA ILE A 135 -10.85 10.45 -0.42
C ILE A 135 -10.19 10.05 -1.75
N CYS A 136 -10.42 8.82 -2.23
CA CYS A 136 -9.82 8.34 -3.48
C CYS A 136 -10.39 9.06 -4.71
N ILE A 137 -11.70 9.33 -4.74
CA ILE A 137 -12.33 10.10 -5.82
C ILE A 137 -11.81 11.54 -5.82
N TYR A 138 -11.70 12.17 -4.63
CA TYR A 138 -11.16 13.52 -4.51
C TYR A 138 -9.71 13.57 -4.99
N ALA A 139 -8.87 12.63 -4.56
CA ALA A 139 -7.48 12.53 -5.02
C ALA A 139 -7.40 12.33 -6.54
N SER A 140 -8.27 11.49 -7.12
CA SER A 140 -8.28 11.24 -8.57
C SER A 140 -8.53 12.51 -9.38
N LYS A 141 -9.46 13.37 -8.92
CA LYS A 141 -9.73 14.67 -9.55
C LYS A 141 -8.51 15.60 -9.49
N LEU A 142 -7.80 15.64 -8.36
CA LEU A 142 -6.57 16.43 -8.23
C LEU A 142 -5.43 15.92 -9.13
N PHE A 143 -5.33 14.60 -9.31
CA PHE A 143 -4.37 14.01 -10.25
C PHE A 143 -4.70 14.39 -11.70
N GLU A 144 -5.98 14.35 -12.07
CA GLU A 144 -6.46 14.71 -13.41
C GLU A 144 -6.12 16.16 -13.78
N GLU A 145 -6.18 17.11 -12.82
CA GLU A 145 -5.82 18.51 -13.06
C GLU A 145 -4.40 18.68 -13.64
N ASN A 146 -3.48 17.78 -13.28
CA ASN A 146 -2.08 17.82 -13.74
C ASN A 146 -1.81 16.80 -14.86
N HIS A 147 -2.69 15.81 -15.04
CA HIS A 147 -2.53 14.74 -16.02
C HIS A 147 -3.89 14.39 -16.67
N PRO A 148 -4.38 15.19 -17.64
CA PRO A 148 -5.74 15.06 -18.18
C PRO A 148 -6.04 13.72 -18.88
N ASP A 149 -5.01 12.99 -19.31
CA ASP A 149 -5.14 11.72 -20.04
C ASP A 149 -5.33 10.50 -19.11
N ILE A 150 -5.20 10.68 -17.79
CA ILE A 150 -5.40 9.57 -16.85
C ILE A 150 -6.88 9.25 -16.70
N HIS A 151 -7.20 7.97 -16.77
CA HIS A 151 -8.56 7.44 -16.63
C HIS A 151 -8.64 6.30 -15.60
N ILE A 152 -7.50 5.89 -15.04
CA ILE A 152 -7.41 4.86 -14.00
C ILE A 152 -6.32 5.23 -13.00
N ILE A 153 -6.57 5.02 -11.71
CA ILE A 153 -5.57 5.15 -10.65
C ILE A 153 -5.76 4.03 -9.64
N GLY A 154 -4.67 3.36 -9.27
CA GLY A 154 -4.63 2.47 -8.12
C GLY A 154 -3.97 3.15 -6.93
N PHE A 155 -4.72 3.35 -5.85
CA PHE A 155 -4.23 3.88 -4.59
C PHE A 155 -3.89 2.75 -3.62
N ASP A 156 -2.77 2.90 -2.90
CA ASP A 156 -2.52 2.13 -1.68
C ASP A 156 -2.88 2.98 -0.47
N ILE A 157 -3.83 2.48 0.30
CA ILE A 157 -4.44 3.17 1.43
C ILE A 157 -4.09 2.44 2.73
N GLY A 158 -3.60 3.18 3.71
CA GLY A 158 -3.47 2.73 5.09
C GLY A 158 -4.63 3.20 5.94
N ILE A 159 -4.96 2.42 6.96
CA ILE A 159 -5.92 2.80 7.99
C ILE A 159 -5.23 2.68 9.34
N SER A 160 -5.36 3.68 10.22
CA SER A 160 -4.88 3.58 11.60
C SER A 160 -5.84 2.78 12.48
N PRO A 161 -5.41 2.28 13.66
CA PRO A 161 -6.33 1.66 14.62
C PRO A 161 -7.48 2.57 15.08
N GLN A 162 -7.32 3.89 14.94
CA GLN A 162 -8.32 4.90 15.25
C GLN A 162 -9.30 5.16 14.08
N GLY A 163 -9.02 4.60 12.89
CA GLY A 163 -9.82 4.80 11.68
C GLY A 163 -9.33 5.92 10.78
N ASP A 164 -8.16 6.52 11.05
CA ASP A 164 -7.58 7.55 10.18
C ASP A 164 -7.12 6.95 8.85
N ILE A 165 -7.45 7.60 7.74
CA ILE A 165 -7.16 7.12 6.39
C ILE A 165 -5.95 7.85 5.81
N TRP A 166 -5.01 7.10 5.23
CA TRP A 166 -3.77 7.62 4.66
C TRP A 166 -3.56 7.11 3.24
N ILE A 167 -3.33 8.00 2.27
CA ILE A 167 -2.86 7.59 0.93
C ILE A 167 -1.33 7.45 0.96
N PHE A 168 -0.81 6.25 0.68
CA PHE A 168 0.63 6.01 0.61
C PHE A 168 1.22 6.29 -0.77
N GLU A 169 0.49 5.87 -1.80
CA GLU A 169 0.84 6.03 -3.21
C GLU A 169 -0.43 6.02 -4.07
N GLY A 170 -0.34 6.68 -5.23
CA GLY A 170 -1.32 6.60 -6.30
C GLY A 170 -0.60 6.31 -7.61
N ASN A 171 -0.99 5.25 -8.32
CA ASN A 171 -0.36 4.77 -9.54
C ASN A 171 -1.34 4.87 -10.72
N TYR A 172 -1.02 5.66 -11.75
CA TYR A 172 -1.86 5.83 -12.95
C TYR A 172 -1.74 4.67 -13.96
N LYS A 173 -0.92 3.65 -13.67
CA LYS A 173 -0.84 2.36 -14.37
C LYS A 173 -0.85 1.22 -13.35
N PRO A 174 -1.98 0.99 -12.67
CA PRO A 174 -2.02 0.03 -11.57
C PRO A 174 -1.95 -1.40 -12.09
N ASN A 175 -1.30 -2.27 -11.33
CA ASN A 175 -1.38 -3.71 -11.60
C ASN A 175 -2.73 -4.25 -11.09
N LEU A 176 -3.52 -4.80 -12.00
CA LEU A 176 -4.85 -5.35 -11.71
C LEU A 176 -4.84 -6.87 -11.43
N ALA A 177 -3.69 -7.53 -11.50
CA ALA A 177 -3.56 -8.98 -11.38
C ALA A 177 -4.18 -9.57 -10.09
N MET A 178 -4.12 -8.82 -9.00
CA MET A 178 -4.63 -9.24 -7.69
C MET A 178 -6.17 -9.35 -7.63
N PHE A 179 -6.89 -8.79 -8.59
CA PHE A 179 -8.35 -8.80 -8.64
C PHE A 179 -8.92 -10.00 -9.43
N PHE A 180 -8.12 -10.64 -10.29
CA PHE A 180 -8.61 -11.71 -11.18
C PHE A 180 -8.96 -13.04 -10.49
N GLY A 181 -8.59 -13.22 -9.21
CA GLY A 181 -8.83 -14.45 -8.46
C GLY A 181 -9.97 -14.38 -7.44
N LEU A 182 -10.68 -13.24 -7.34
CA LEU A 182 -11.64 -12.94 -6.26
C LEU A 182 -13.09 -12.86 -6.74
N GLU A 183 -13.52 -13.83 -7.56
CA GLU A 183 -14.83 -13.96 -8.25
C GLU A 183 -14.86 -13.41 -9.68
N GLU A 184 -15.58 -14.10 -10.57
CA GLU A 184 -15.88 -13.66 -11.93
C GLU A 184 -16.77 -12.40 -11.89
N LYS A 185 -16.16 -11.23 -11.81
CA LYS A 185 -16.89 -9.96 -11.96
C LYS A 185 -16.88 -9.51 -13.42
N ASP A 186 -18.07 -9.52 -14.03
CA ASP A 186 -18.36 -8.98 -15.36
C ASP A 186 -18.44 -7.44 -15.35
N THR A 187 -17.45 -6.75 -14.78
CA THR A 187 -17.43 -5.28 -14.79
C THR A 187 -16.90 -4.81 -16.15
N TYR A 188 -17.73 -4.10 -16.91
CA TYR A 188 -17.52 -3.62 -18.29
C TYR A 188 -16.12 -3.03 -18.55
N ILE A 189 -15.53 -2.38 -17.53
CA ILE A 189 -14.26 -1.64 -17.62
C ILE A 189 -13.03 -2.56 -17.63
N TYR A 190 -13.14 -3.82 -17.19
CA TYR A 190 -12.02 -4.78 -17.26
C TYR A 190 -11.65 -5.17 -18.69
N LYS A 191 -12.58 -5.08 -19.65
CA LYS A 191 -12.37 -5.60 -21.02
C LYS A 191 -11.60 -4.64 -21.92
N GLU A 192 -11.73 -3.32 -21.73
CA GLU A 192 -11.04 -2.31 -22.57
C GLU A 192 -9.58 -2.12 -22.14
N ASP A 193 -9.31 -1.94 -20.84
CA ASP A 193 -7.93 -1.75 -20.33
C ASP A 193 -7.07 -3.04 -20.43
N HIS A 194 -7.69 -4.23 -20.40
CA HIS A 194 -6.99 -5.51 -20.61
C HIS A 194 -6.45 -5.66 -22.04
N GLN A 195 -7.09 -5.05 -23.03
CA GLN A 195 -6.60 -5.07 -24.42
C GLN A 195 -5.45 -4.09 -24.65
N GLU A 196 -5.36 -3.00 -23.88
CA GLU A 196 -4.24 -2.05 -23.97
C GLU A 196 -3.04 -2.48 -23.13
N ALA A 197 -3.25 -3.02 -21.92
CA ALA A 197 -2.16 -3.49 -21.06
C ALA A 197 -1.36 -4.65 -21.66
N ASN A 198 -2.00 -5.52 -22.46
CA ASN A 198 -1.35 -6.64 -23.16
C ASN A 198 -0.65 -6.24 -24.48
N LYS A 199 -0.82 -5.01 -24.97
CA LYS A 199 -0.08 -4.50 -26.15
C LYS A 199 1.27 -3.86 -25.78
N ALA A 200 1.56 -3.71 -24.50
CA ALA A 200 2.76 -3.04 -23.99
C ALA A 200 3.85 -4.00 -23.48
N TYR A 201 3.78 -5.30 -23.81
CA TYR A 201 4.81 -6.30 -23.54
C TYR A 201 5.28 -6.95 -24.84
#